data_AF-A0A0W0WIJ0-F1
#
_entry.id   AF-A0A0W0WIJ0-F1
#
_cell.length_a   1.000
_cell.length_b   1.000
_cell.length_c   1.000
_cell.angle_alpha   90.00
_cell.angle_beta   90.00
_cell.angle_gamma   90.00
#
_symmetry.space_group_name_H-M   'P 1'
#
loop_
_entity.id
_entity.type
_entity.pdbx_description
1 polymer ?
#
loop_
_entity_poly.entity_id
_entity_poly.type
_entity_poly.pdbx_seq_one_letter_code
_entity_poly.pdbx_strand_id
1 'polypeptide(L)'
;MAHNTLFNFIKLYIAPQAISFPNCEPAVADENKKDVPYFRFELKITNSISVTDGEHTYRLVSHHISVYESEKTYDPSLSQYHYTAYFEDEEGSRYQLHVYFDNADRLTQEPVFAKESKNEKTEVINCNRLNEGFVELARTNIEPVIGAIRTRLNNKIQALESSYRDLEKQASELSTNLATNYPDYLKKLGRIQSTLNNLIPLVKHDHYTKVLMLINQLKKSVEKFPLKPTAKTLVKATNQPISSTKKSSTNLGIHSTFNQKKRRARSSKKSLNLVEKLEHLESCFKDFDNKPESTQVKVISEVYADINALLLQLEIESSTPSVTNLTRLKKLHVDIINKGTTLLNTLIENHYYTMAGELKAFHYLLTVERFCHALETRNHNLIDFILTHGDLTISNQPLRIKGKAYLSAVHYCYIKDNEKEPQVSCLAALIKNGASVFINGEDGLPIAYSILSDKNHPLRSAFTLSNARHTVESASFYKQLIAKLDYYLRETKLDETEEAKIVSAMGDYLEIIATLRGFNRPAEPAKSNLPRHLDTQLSSLGFLFFSHANMPNSSRIYEKLAERFEF
;
A
#
# COMPACT_ATOMS: atom_id res chain seq x y z
N MET A 1 4.03 -9.16 -11.84
CA MET A 1 3.44 -9.62 -10.56
C MET A 1 3.48 -8.44 -9.62
N ALA A 2 2.43 -8.18 -8.84
CA ALA A 2 2.43 -7.05 -7.92
C ALA A 2 3.50 -7.29 -6.84
N HIS A 3 4.32 -6.28 -6.58
CA HIS A 3 5.38 -6.33 -5.59
C HIS A 3 4.80 -6.00 -4.22
N ASN A 4 4.87 -6.94 -3.27
CA ASN A 4 4.51 -6.65 -1.89
C ASN A 4 5.63 -5.83 -1.23
N THR A 5 5.45 -4.50 -1.17
CA THR A 5 6.42 -3.57 -0.59
C THR A 5 6.65 -3.85 0.90
N LEU A 6 5.63 -4.34 1.61
CA LEU A 6 5.72 -4.72 3.02
C LEU A 6 6.65 -5.92 3.20
N PHE A 7 6.48 -6.96 2.37
CA PHE A 7 7.36 -8.15 2.37
C PHE A 7 8.81 -7.76 2.09
N ASN A 8 9.05 -6.96 1.06
CA ASN A 8 10.40 -6.51 0.70
C ASN A 8 11.06 -5.70 1.83
N PHE A 9 10.28 -4.85 2.50
CA PHE A 9 10.77 -4.10 3.64
C PHE A 9 11.15 -5.02 4.81
N ILE A 10 10.32 -6.02 5.09
CA ILE A 10 10.61 -7.00 6.16
C ILE A 10 11.89 -7.76 5.83
N LYS A 11 12.01 -8.27 4.60
CA LYS A 11 13.18 -9.01 4.10
C LYS A 11 14.48 -8.22 4.21
N LEU A 12 14.45 -6.94 3.85
CA LEU A 12 15.66 -6.12 3.77
C LEU A 12 16.05 -5.46 5.09
N TYR A 13 15.08 -5.14 5.96
CA TYR A 13 15.33 -4.26 7.12
C TYR A 13 14.81 -4.78 8.46
N ILE A 14 13.82 -5.66 8.50
CA ILE A 14 13.25 -6.16 9.76
C ILE A 14 13.87 -7.49 10.15
N ALA A 15 13.73 -8.51 9.29
CA ALA A 15 14.22 -9.87 9.57
C ALA A 15 15.73 -9.93 9.82
N PRO A 16 16.60 -9.26 9.03
CA PRO A 16 18.05 -9.31 9.27
C PRO A 16 18.50 -8.69 10.61
N GLN A 17 17.66 -7.84 11.21
CA GLN A 17 17.94 -7.14 12.47
C GLN A 17 17.21 -7.75 13.67
N ALA A 18 16.41 -8.81 13.46
CA ALA A 18 15.57 -9.43 14.48
C ALA A 18 14.74 -8.41 15.30
N ILE A 19 14.18 -7.41 14.63
CA ILE A 19 13.38 -6.37 15.29
C ILE A 19 12.11 -7.01 15.86
N SER A 20 11.90 -6.83 17.16
CA SER A 20 10.67 -7.22 17.86
C SER A 20 9.68 -6.04 17.92
N PHE A 21 8.39 -6.38 17.91
CA PHE A 21 7.28 -5.45 18.07
C PHE A 21 6.54 -5.76 19.39
N PRO A 22 5.77 -4.82 19.95
CA PRO A 22 4.98 -5.07 21.15
C PRO A 22 4.10 -6.31 20.98
N ASN A 23 4.07 -7.18 22.00
CA ASN A 23 3.31 -8.44 22.00
C ASN A 23 3.56 -9.35 20.80
N CYS A 24 4.76 -9.31 20.22
CA CYS A 24 5.09 -10.04 19.00
C CYS A 24 6.54 -10.55 19.05
N GLU A 25 6.73 -11.82 18.70
CA GLU A 25 8.05 -12.39 18.47
C GLU A 25 8.68 -11.83 17.17
N PRO A 26 10.01 -11.88 17.01
CA PRO A 26 10.67 -11.46 15.78
C PRO A 26 10.15 -12.20 14.54
N ALA A 27 10.23 -11.54 13.39
CA ALA A 27 9.80 -12.13 12.12
C ALA A 27 10.58 -13.42 11.79
N VAL A 28 9.86 -14.49 11.47
CA VAL A 28 10.42 -15.76 11.02
C VAL A 28 10.16 -15.93 9.52
N ALA A 29 11.17 -16.28 8.74
CA ALA A 29 10.98 -16.64 7.33
C ALA A 29 10.50 -18.10 7.25
N ASP A 30 9.45 -18.34 6.46
CA ASP A 30 8.82 -19.66 6.31
C ASP A 30 8.27 -19.83 4.88
N GLU A 31 7.86 -21.05 4.53
CA GLU A 31 7.34 -21.41 3.20
C GLU A 31 5.99 -22.13 3.35
N ASN A 32 5.03 -21.78 2.49
CA ASN A 32 3.74 -22.46 2.50
C ASN A 32 3.80 -23.81 1.76
N LYS A 33 2.68 -24.57 1.73
CA LYS A 33 2.58 -25.86 1.01
C LYS A 33 2.86 -25.79 -0.51
N LYS A 34 3.02 -24.60 -1.08
CA LYS A 34 3.32 -24.36 -2.50
C LYS A 34 4.71 -23.72 -2.69
N ASP A 35 5.58 -23.81 -1.69
CA ASP A 35 6.93 -23.22 -1.68
C ASP A 35 6.93 -21.70 -1.91
N VAL A 36 5.84 -21.02 -1.53
CA VAL A 36 5.77 -19.55 -1.60
C VAL A 36 6.32 -18.99 -0.29
N PRO A 37 7.37 -18.14 -0.35
CA PRO A 37 7.97 -17.58 0.84
C PRO A 37 7.07 -16.53 1.50
N TYR A 38 7.03 -16.55 2.82
CA TYR A 38 6.32 -15.58 3.64
C TYR A 38 7.10 -15.29 4.93
N PHE A 39 6.77 -14.17 5.57
CA PHE A 39 7.22 -13.88 6.93
C PHE A 39 6.08 -14.09 7.91
N ARG A 40 6.36 -14.78 9.01
CA ARG A 40 5.44 -15.03 10.11
C ARG A 40 5.83 -14.24 11.35
N PHE A 41 4.84 -13.58 11.95
CA PHE A 41 4.95 -12.84 13.20
C PHE A 41 4.07 -13.51 14.24
N GLU A 42 4.65 -14.27 15.18
CA GLU A 42 3.90 -14.90 16.26
C GLU A 42 3.47 -13.85 17.28
N LEU A 43 2.17 -13.80 17.55
CA LEU A 43 1.59 -12.83 18.47
C LEU A 43 1.40 -13.48 19.85
N LYS A 44 1.61 -12.68 20.90
CA LYS A 44 1.49 -13.12 22.29
C LYS A 44 0.05 -12.98 22.76
N ILE A 45 -0.47 -14.05 23.33
CA ILE A 45 -1.77 -14.05 24.01
C ILE A 45 -1.56 -13.45 25.41
N THR A 46 -1.97 -12.19 25.58
CA THR A 46 -1.87 -11.49 26.87
C THR A 46 -3.04 -11.82 27.80
N ASN A 47 -4.23 -12.03 27.24
CA ASN A 47 -5.48 -12.34 27.95
C ASN A 47 -6.09 -13.63 27.38
N SER A 48 -6.84 -14.40 28.18
CA SER A 48 -7.59 -15.55 27.66
C SER A 48 -8.73 -15.05 26.77
N ILE A 49 -8.59 -15.22 25.46
CA ILE A 49 -9.59 -14.81 24.49
C ILE A 49 -10.46 -16.02 24.13
N SER A 50 -11.77 -15.90 24.35
CA SER A 50 -12.76 -16.89 23.93
C SER A 50 -13.88 -16.22 23.13
N VAL A 51 -14.32 -16.88 22.07
CA VAL A 51 -15.42 -16.43 21.21
C VAL A 51 -16.51 -17.50 21.25
N THR A 52 -17.78 -17.10 21.37
CA THR A 52 -18.92 -18.04 21.39
C THR A 52 -19.92 -17.69 20.31
N ASP A 53 -20.41 -18.69 19.57
CA ASP A 53 -21.52 -18.54 18.62
C ASP A 53 -22.91 -18.81 19.26
N GLY A 54 -22.91 -19.03 20.58
CA GLY A 54 -24.06 -19.37 21.42
C GLY A 54 -24.20 -20.87 21.69
N GLU A 55 -23.70 -21.73 20.81
CA GLU A 55 -23.76 -23.19 20.96
C GLU A 55 -22.39 -23.76 21.38
N HIS A 56 -21.32 -23.15 20.89
CA HIS A 56 -19.95 -23.55 21.13
C HIS A 56 -19.11 -22.39 21.66
N THR A 57 -18.14 -22.71 22.52
CA THR A 57 -17.12 -21.77 22.98
C THR A 57 -15.78 -22.16 22.36
N TYR A 58 -15.17 -21.22 21.64
CA TYR A 58 -13.87 -21.37 20.98
C TYR A 58 -12.82 -20.55 21.73
N ARG A 59 -11.85 -21.23 22.35
CA ARG A 59 -10.74 -20.59 23.07
C ARG A 59 -9.55 -20.41 22.16
N LEU A 60 -9.01 -19.19 22.08
CA LEU A 60 -7.80 -18.89 21.31
C LEU A 60 -6.57 -19.58 21.93
N VAL A 61 -5.82 -20.30 21.11
CA VAL A 61 -4.63 -21.07 21.52
C VAL A 61 -3.35 -20.45 20.99
N SER A 62 -3.36 -19.96 19.75
CA SER A 62 -2.23 -19.27 19.14
C SER A 62 -2.71 -18.42 17.96
N HIS A 63 -1.92 -17.42 17.58
CA HIS A 63 -2.22 -16.55 16.45
C HIS A 63 -0.97 -15.88 15.91
N HIS A 64 -0.99 -15.55 14.63
CA HIS A 64 0.13 -14.92 13.94
C HIS A 64 -0.31 -14.05 12.77
N ILE A 65 0.61 -13.22 12.30
CA ILE A 65 0.47 -12.46 11.06
C ILE A 65 1.39 -13.05 10.00
N SER A 66 0.86 -13.28 8.80
CA SER A 66 1.61 -13.78 7.65
C SER A 66 1.66 -12.73 6.55
N VAL A 67 2.87 -12.41 6.07
CA VAL A 67 3.11 -11.46 4.96
C VAL A 67 3.78 -12.20 3.80
N TYR A 68 3.13 -12.29 2.65
CA TYR A 68 3.58 -13.10 1.50
C TYR A 68 4.37 -12.27 0.49
N GLU A 69 5.31 -12.90 -0.22
CA GLU A 69 6.10 -12.24 -1.27
C GLU A 69 5.24 -11.70 -2.43
N SER A 70 4.23 -12.48 -2.83
CA SER A 70 3.37 -12.15 -3.96
C SER A 70 1.99 -11.69 -3.51
N GLU A 71 1.58 -10.53 -4.01
CA GLU A 71 0.20 -10.04 -3.95
C GLU A 71 -0.51 -10.33 -5.29
N LYS A 72 -1.78 -10.77 -5.25
CA LYS A 72 -2.62 -10.81 -6.45
C LYS A 72 -3.97 -10.18 -6.17
N THR A 73 -4.18 -8.99 -6.73
CA THR A 73 -5.42 -8.20 -6.55
C THR A 73 -6.70 -8.89 -7.00
N TYR A 74 -6.65 -9.90 -7.88
CA TYR A 74 -7.83 -10.66 -8.32
C TYR A 74 -8.11 -11.92 -7.50
N ASP A 75 -7.19 -12.33 -6.63
CA ASP A 75 -7.36 -13.47 -5.74
C ASP A 75 -7.41 -12.96 -4.30
N PRO A 76 -8.61 -12.88 -3.70
CA PRO A 76 -8.77 -12.34 -2.34
C PRO A 76 -7.94 -13.05 -1.27
N SER A 77 -7.54 -14.31 -1.51
CA SER A 77 -6.71 -15.10 -0.61
C SER A 77 -5.20 -14.78 -0.70
N LEU A 78 -4.79 -14.06 -1.75
CA LEU A 78 -3.42 -13.58 -1.98
C LEU A 78 -3.33 -12.07 -1.71
N SER A 79 -3.83 -11.69 -0.53
CA SER A 79 -3.79 -10.35 0.03
C SER A 79 -2.36 -9.93 0.40
N GLN A 80 -2.16 -8.66 0.80
CA GLN A 80 -0.83 -8.18 1.21
C GLN A 80 -0.34 -8.93 2.46
N TYR A 81 -1.26 -9.17 3.40
CA TYR A 81 -1.01 -9.95 4.60
C TYR A 81 -2.32 -10.54 5.12
N HIS A 82 -2.24 -11.52 6.01
CA HIS A 82 -3.40 -12.04 6.72
C HIS A 82 -3.07 -12.38 8.16
N TYR A 83 -4.13 -12.39 8.98
CA TYR A 83 -4.11 -12.83 10.35
C TYR A 83 -4.64 -14.26 10.42
N THR A 84 -3.89 -15.14 11.09
CA THR A 84 -4.28 -16.52 11.36
C THR A 84 -4.46 -16.70 12.86
N ALA A 85 -5.56 -17.33 13.27
CA ALA A 85 -5.77 -17.71 14.67
C ALA A 85 -6.22 -19.16 14.78
N TYR A 86 -5.73 -19.85 15.80
CA TYR A 86 -6.08 -21.23 16.12
C TYR A 86 -6.90 -21.26 17.39
N PHE A 87 -8.03 -21.95 17.35
CA PHE A 87 -8.94 -22.11 18.46
C PHE A 87 -9.13 -23.58 18.81
N GLU A 88 -9.44 -23.84 20.09
CA GLU A 88 -9.89 -25.14 20.58
C GLU A 88 -11.29 -25.00 21.17
N ASP A 89 -12.17 -25.94 20.87
CA ASP A 89 -13.48 -26.05 21.53
C ASP A 89 -13.37 -26.84 22.86
N GLU A 90 -14.51 -27.00 23.54
CA GLU A 90 -14.61 -27.75 24.79
C GLU A 90 -14.29 -29.25 24.61
N GLU A 91 -14.43 -29.79 23.39
CA GLU A 91 -14.10 -31.17 23.04
C GLU A 91 -12.62 -31.35 22.64
N GLY A 92 -11.85 -30.26 22.57
CA GLY A 92 -10.45 -30.26 22.13
C GLY A 92 -10.26 -30.34 20.61
N SER A 93 -11.33 -30.15 19.83
CA SER A 93 -11.23 -30.00 18.38
C SER A 93 -10.56 -28.68 18.01
N ARG A 94 -9.70 -28.71 16.99
CA ARG A 94 -8.97 -27.52 16.51
C ARG A 94 -9.66 -26.84 15.36
N TYR A 95 -9.66 -25.51 15.41
CA TYR A 95 -10.25 -24.64 14.40
C TYR A 95 -9.22 -23.59 13.99
N GLN A 96 -9.28 -23.19 12.72
CA GLN A 96 -8.41 -22.20 12.13
C GLN A 96 -9.24 -21.07 11.53
N LEU A 97 -8.90 -19.85 11.91
CA LEU A 97 -9.43 -18.60 11.37
C LEU A 97 -8.39 -17.97 10.45
N HIS A 98 -8.81 -17.52 9.28
CA HIS A 98 -8.04 -16.64 8.40
C HIS A 98 -8.80 -15.34 8.13
N VAL A 99 -8.13 -14.20 8.31
CA VAL A 99 -8.66 -12.86 8.00
C VAL A 99 -7.65 -12.13 7.11
N TYR A 100 -8.08 -11.77 5.90
CA TYR A 100 -7.19 -11.29 4.83
C TYR A 100 -7.30 -9.78 4.62
N PHE A 101 -6.15 -9.10 4.54
CA PHE A 101 -6.07 -7.64 4.44
C PHE A 101 -5.28 -7.17 3.22
N ASP A 102 -5.83 -6.18 2.52
CA ASP A 102 -5.14 -5.49 1.44
C ASP A 102 -4.10 -4.50 1.97
N ASN A 103 -3.46 -3.79 1.05
CA ASN A 103 -2.47 -2.79 1.40
C ASN A 103 -3.04 -1.57 2.15
N ALA A 104 -4.36 -1.42 2.24
CA ALA A 104 -5.08 -0.36 2.91
C ALA A 104 -5.87 -0.87 4.14
N ASP A 105 -5.50 -2.04 4.68
CA ASP A 105 -6.14 -2.69 5.83
C ASP A 105 -7.64 -2.96 5.66
N ARG A 106 -8.08 -3.03 4.40
CA ARG A 106 -9.44 -3.45 4.07
C ARG A 106 -9.45 -4.96 3.91
N LEU A 107 -10.56 -5.55 4.33
CA LEU A 107 -10.78 -6.97 4.13
C LEU A 107 -10.87 -7.26 2.63
N THR A 108 -10.11 -8.24 2.16
CA THR A 108 -10.22 -8.70 0.76
C THR A 108 -11.36 -9.69 0.58
N GLN A 109 -11.72 -10.42 1.65
CA GLN A 109 -12.84 -11.36 1.71
C GLN A 109 -13.37 -11.49 3.14
N GLU A 110 -14.51 -12.16 3.29
CA GLU A 110 -15.05 -12.52 4.60
C GLU A 110 -14.09 -13.45 5.37
N PRO A 111 -14.08 -13.40 6.72
CA PRO A 111 -13.29 -14.32 7.53
C PRO A 111 -13.58 -15.79 7.19
N VAL A 112 -12.54 -16.59 7.07
CA VAL A 112 -12.66 -18.03 6.80
C VAL A 112 -12.37 -18.78 8.09
N PHE A 113 -13.39 -19.37 8.69
CA PHE A 113 -13.27 -20.22 9.87
C PHE A 113 -13.48 -21.68 9.50
N ALA A 114 -12.55 -22.56 9.84
CA ALA A 114 -12.60 -23.96 9.44
C ALA A 114 -12.13 -24.91 10.54
N LYS A 115 -12.73 -26.10 10.60
CA LYS A 115 -12.28 -27.20 11.49
C LYS A 115 -11.09 -27.93 10.85
N GLU A 116 -10.05 -28.18 11.63
CA GLU A 116 -8.93 -29.02 11.21
C GLU A 116 -9.35 -30.50 11.29
N SER A 117 -9.39 -31.18 10.14
CA SER A 117 -9.62 -32.63 10.08
C SER A 117 -8.32 -33.40 9.95
N LYS A 118 -8.28 -34.64 10.49
CA LYS A 118 -7.13 -35.56 10.42
C LYS A 118 -6.66 -35.88 8.99
N ASN A 119 -7.50 -35.64 7.98
CA ASN A 119 -7.21 -35.94 6.57
C ASN A 119 -6.78 -34.70 5.75
N GLU A 120 -6.28 -33.65 6.38
CA GLU A 120 -5.86 -32.37 5.76
C GLU A 120 -6.96 -31.61 4.98
N LYS A 121 -8.21 -32.08 5.00
CA LYS A 121 -9.35 -31.33 4.50
C LYS A 121 -9.87 -30.43 5.60
N THR A 122 -9.72 -29.11 5.42
CA THR A 122 -10.37 -28.11 6.26
C THR A 122 -11.84 -28.02 5.89
N GLU A 123 -12.74 -28.21 6.86
CA GLU A 123 -14.17 -28.02 6.67
C GLU A 123 -14.54 -26.60 7.08
N VAL A 124 -14.93 -25.77 6.10
CA VAL A 124 -15.33 -24.38 6.37
C VAL A 124 -16.65 -24.38 7.11
N ILE A 125 -16.67 -23.74 8.27
CA ILE A 125 -17.84 -23.61 9.12
C ILE A 125 -18.49 -22.28 8.82
N ASN A 126 -19.81 -22.31 8.61
CA ASN A 126 -20.56 -21.09 8.47
C ASN A 126 -20.75 -20.43 9.84
N CYS A 127 -19.84 -19.51 10.18
CA CYS A 127 -19.89 -18.71 11.39
C CYS A 127 -20.21 -17.25 11.09
N ASN A 128 -21.18 -16.98 10.19
CA ASN A 128 -21.59 -15.62 9.84
C ASN A 128 -21.92 -14.71 11.04
N ARG A 129 -22.28 -15.31 12.19
CA ARG A 129 -22.53 -14.62 13.46
C ARG A 129 -21.26 -14.07 14.11
N LEU A 130 -20.12 -14.74 13.93
CA LEU A 130 -18.83 -14.40 14.53
C LEU A 130 -17.96 -13.51 13.66
N ASN A 131 -18.30 -13.35 12.37
CA ASN A 131 -17.45 -12.67 11.39
C ASN A 131 -16.94 -11.30 11.89
N GLU A 132 -17.80 -10.46 12.45
CA GLU A 132 -17.40 -9.12 12.90
C GLU A 132 -16.48 -9.17 14.13
N GLY A 133 -16.73 -10.10 15.06
CA GLY A 133 -15.85 -10.34 16.20
C GLY A 133 -14.49 -10.89 15.78
N PHE A 134 -14.45 -11.77 14.78
CA PHE A 134 -13.21 -12.26 14.17
C PHE A 134 -12.42 -11.16 13.49
N VAL A 135 -13.10 -10.24 12.79
CA VAL A 135 -12.46 -9.07 12.17
C VAL A 135 -11.87 -8.15 13.24
N GLU A 136 -12.60 -7.84 14.31
CA GLU A 136 -12.10 -6.96 15.37
C GLU A 136 -10.95 -7.60 16.15
N LEU A 137 -11.03 -8.92 16.42
CA LEU A 137 -9.94 -9.69 16.98
C LEU A 137 -8.67 -9.57 16.12
N ALA A 138 -8.81 -9.76 14.80
CA ALA A 138 -7.69 -9.61 13.88
C ALA A 138 -7.14 -8.19 13.91
N ARG A 139 -7.99 -7.16 13.75
CA ARG A 139 -7.61 -5.74 13.71
C ARG A 139 -6.83 -5.30 14.95
N THR A 140 -7.33 -5.65 16.14
CA THR A 140 -6.70 -5.27 17.41
C THR A 140 -5.28 -5.82 17.54
N ASN A 141 -5.06 -7.03 17.01
CA ASN A 141 -3.77 -7.72 17.13
C ASN A 141 -2.79 -7.36 15.99
N ILE A 142 -3.28 -7.04 14.79
CA ILE A 142 -2.41 -6.65 13.67
C ILE A 142 -1.95 -5.19 13.73
N GLU A 143 -2.79 -4.28 14.23
CA GLU A 143 -2.57 -2.83 14.13
C GLU A 143 -1.24 -2.38 14.78
N PRO A 144 -0.87 -2.83 16.00
CA PRO A 144 0.40 -2.44 16.63
C PRO A 144 1.63 -2.88 15.84
N VAL A 145 1.57 -4.05 15.19
CA VAL A 145 2.70 -4.64 14.45
C VAL A 145 2.78 -4.03 13.04
N ILE A 146 1.71 -4.14 12.26
CA ILE A 146 1.67 -3.65 10.87
C ILE A 146 1.82 -2.13 10.82
N GLY A 147 1.18 -1.39 11.72
CA GLY A 147 1.31 0.06 11.82
C GLY A 147 2.75 0.51 12.12
N ALA A 148 3.45 -0.19 13.02
CA ALA A 148 4.85 0.07 13.32
C ALA A 148 5.78 -0.25 12.14
N ILE A 149 5.55 -1.36 11.43
CA ILE A 149 6.32 -1.73 10.23
C ILE A 149 6.14 -0.66 9.14
N ARG A 150 4.90 -0.24 8.85
CA ARG A 150 4.62 0.79 7.84
C ARG A 150 5.22 2.15 8.20
N THR A 151 5.18 2.53 9.47
CA THR A 151 5.84 3.76 9.94
C THR A 151 7.34 3.72 9.65
N ARG A 152 8.00 2.59 9.94
CA ARG A 152 9.43 2.40 9.64
C ARG A 152 9.71 2.38 8.13
N LEU A 153 8.85 1.75 7.34
CA LEU A 153 8.91 1.73 5.88
C LEU A 153 8.89 3.15 5.30
N ASN A 154 7.89 3.95 5.69
CA ASN A 154 7.74 5.32 5.20
C ASN A 154 8.94 6.20 5.57
N ASN A 155 9.42 6.12 6.81
CA ASN A 155 10.63 6.83 7.24
C ASN A 155 11.86 6.41 6.41
N LYS A 156 11.97 5.12 6.07
CA LYS A 156 13.08 4.61 5.27
C LYS A 156 13.00 5.09 3.82
N ILE A 157 11.80 5.10 3.22
CA ILE A 157 11.55 5.65 1.88
C ILE A 157 11.98 7.12 1.85
N GLN A 158 11.48 7.96 2.76
CA GLN A 158 11.84 9.38 2.85
C GLN A 158 13.35 9.62 2.97
N ALA A 159 14.04 8.81 3.78
CA ALA A 159 15.49 8.90 3.94
C ALA A 159 16.23 8.52 2.65
N LEU A 160 15.80 7.46 1.95
CA LEU A 160 16.39 7.03 0.68
C LEU A 160 16.14 8.04 -0.44
N GLU A 161 14.94 8.60 -0.52
CA GLU A 161 14.60 9.65 -1.50
C GLU A 161 15.43 10.92 -1.28
N SER A 162 15.61 11.33 -0.02
CA SER A 162 16.45 12.49 0.31
C SER A 162 17.90 12.23 -0.06
N SER A 163 18.43 11.05 0.28
CA SER A 163 19.77 10.64 -0.13
C SER A 163 19.93 10.59 -1.65
N TYR A 164 18.92 10.13 -2.37
CA TYR A 164 18.92 10.11 -3.83
C TYR A 164 19.01 11.54 -4.40
N ARG A 165 18.16 12.46 -3.94
CA ARG A 165 18.16 13.87 -4.37
C ARG A 165 19.53 14.53 -4.15
N ASP A 166 20.13 14.33 -2.98
CA ASP A 166 21.45 14.90 -2.65
C ASP A 166 22.57 14.33 -3.53
N LEU A 167 22.55 13.02 -3.79
CA LEU A 167 23.54 12.36 -4.65
C LEU A 167 23.37 12.78 -6.11
N GLU A 168 22.13 12.95 -6.58
CA GLU A 168 21.80 13.38 -7.93
C GLU A 168 22.31 14.79 -8.19
N LYS A 169 22.08 15.72 -7.26
CA LYS A 169 22.63 17.08 -7.30
C LYS A 169 24.15 17.08 -7.40
N GLN A 170 24.83 16.34 -6.52
CA GLN A 170 26.30 16.24 -6.53
C GLN A 170 26.84 15.60 -7.82
N ALA A 171 26.17 14.58 -8.35
CA ALA A 171 26.55 13.96 -9.61
C ALA A 171 26.37 14.95 -10.78
N SER A 172 25.29 15.74 -10.77
CA SER A 172 25.03 16.78 -11.77
C SER A 172 26.17 17.82 -11.80
N GLU A 173 26.57 18.33 -10.63
CA GLU A 173 27.70 19.25 -10.49
C GLU A 173 29.00 18.67 -11.05
N LEU A 174 29.34 17.43 -10.71
CA LEU A 174 30.55 16.76 -11.21
C LEU A 174 30.54 16.51 -12.72
N SER A 175 29.35 16.32 -13.31
CA SER A 175 29.20 16.06 -14.74
C SER A 175 29.54 17.26 -15.63
N THR A 176 29.56 18.48 -15.07
CA THR A 176 29.90 19.72 -15.80
C THR A 176 31.35 19.74 -16.29
N ASN A 177 32.27 19.09 -15.58
CA ASN A 177 33.67 18.93 -15.97
C ASN A 177 34.11 17.47 -15.80
N LEU A 178 33.50 16.60 -16.61
CA LEU A 178 33.72 15.15 -16.54
C LEU A 178 35.18 14.74 -16.72
N ALA A 179 35.97 15.50 -17.48
CA ALA A 179 37.37 15.19 -17.76
C ALA A 179 38.26 15.23 -16.51
N THR A 180 37.93 16.08 -15.53
CA THR A 180 38.68 16.23 -14.26
C THR A 180 38.05 15.47 -13.11
N ASN A 181 36.71 15.35 -13.12
CA ASN A 181 35.94 14.76 -12.02
C ASN A 181 35.56 13.29 -12.25
N TYR A 182 36.16 12.64 -13.24
CA TYR A 182 35.78 11.29 -13.71
C TYR A 182 35.65 10.24 -12.58
N PRO A 183 36.64 10.04 -11.70
CA PRO A 183 36.57 8.98 -10.70
C PRO A 183 35.47 9.25 -9.67
N ASP A 184 35.32 10.51 -9.27
CA ASP A 184 34.31 10.92 -8.29
C ASP A 184 32.90 10.83 -8.88
N TYR A 185 32.72 11.19 -10.15
CA TYR A 185 31.44 11.04 -10.84
C TYR A 185 31.00 9.58 -10.91
N LEU A 186 31.90 8.66 -11.31
CA LEU A 186 31.59 7.23 -11.32
C LEU A 186 31.24 6.70 -9.91
N LYS A 187 31.97 7.15 -8.89
CA LYS A 187 31.69 6.79 -7.50
C LYS A 187 30.30 7.28 -7.07
N LYS A 188 29.89 8.49 -7.47
CA LYS A 188 28.54 9.01 -7.20
C LYS A 188 27.46 8.23 -7.96
N LEU A 189 27.67 7.92 -9.24
CA LEU A 189 26.73 7.06 -9.99
C LEU A 189 26.55 5.68 -9.34
N GLY A 190 27.64 5.08 -8.83
CA GLY A 190 27.57 3.83 -8.07
C GLY A 190 26.76 3.96 -6.77
N ARG A 191 26.89 5.07 -6.05
CA ARG A 191 26.07 5.34 -4.85
C ARG A 191 24.60 5.55 -5.21
N ILE A 192 24.29 6.30 -6.27
CA ILE A 192 22.93 6.48 -6.78
C ILE A 192 22.32 5.12 -7.13
N GLN A 193 23.06 4.27 -7.85
CA GLN A 193 22.62 2.93 -8.22
C GLN A 193 22.28 2.09 -6.97
N SER A 194 23.13 2.13 -5.94
CA SER A 194 22.88 1.43 -4.68
C SER A 194 21.67 1.99 -3.93
N THR A 195 21.50 3.31 -3.86
CA THR A 195 20.33 3.93 -3.22
C THR A 195 19.04 3.56 -3.95
N LEU A 196 19.03 3.59 -5.27
CA LEU A 196 17.87 3.22 -6.09
C LEU A 196 17.54 1.72 -5.96
N ASN A 197 18.53 0.83 -5.96
CA ASN A 197 18.31 -0.61 -5.73
C ASN A 197 17.67 -0.89 -4.36
N ASN A 198 17.93 -0.06 -3.35
CA ASN A 198 17.33 -0.16 -2.03
C ASN A 198 15.93 0.47 -1.95
N LEU A 199 15.62 1.43 -2.83
CA LEU A 199 14.36 2.18 -2.85
C LEU A 199 13.29 1.52 -3.72
N ILE A 200 13.67 1.01 -4.89
CA ILE A 200 12.75 0.38 -5.86
C ILE A 200 11.87 -0.72 -5.23
N PRO A 201 12.39 -1.65 -4.41
CA PRO A 201 11.56 -2.70 -3.81
C PRO A 201 10.52 -2.20 -2.81
N LEU A 202 10.65 -0.95 -2.34
CA LEU A 202 9.85 -0.37 -1.26
C LEU A 202 8.71 0.52 -1.77
N VAL A 203 8.68 0.84 -3.06
CA VAL A 203 7.64 1.69 -3.68
C VAL A 203 6.93 0.90 -4.78
N LYS A 204 5.66 1.23 -5.06
CA LYS A 204 4.92 0.54 -6.15
C LYS A 204 5.09 1.18 -7.51
N HIS A 205 5.42 2.46 -7.57
CA HIS A 205 5.54 3.19 -8.83
C HIS A 205 6.87 2.85 -9.54
N ASP A 206 6.89 2.95 -10.87
CA ASP A 206 8.02 2.53 -11.70
C ASP A 206 9.08 3.64 -11.95
N HIS A 207 8.85 4.86 -11.45
CA HIS A 207 9.74 6.01 -11.67
C HIS A 207 11.21 5.70 -11.33
N TYR A 208 11.51 5.17 -10.15
CA TYR A 208 12.90 4.90 -9.76
C TYR A 208 13.56 3.78 -10.56
N THR A 209 12.78 2.81 -11.05
CA THR A 209 13.26 1.78 -11.97
C THR A 209 13.73 2.42 -13.28
N LYS A 210 12.94 3.34 -13.83
CA LYS A 210 13.29 4.08 -15.07
C LYS A 210 14.54 4.94 -14.88
N VAL A 211 14.64 5.64 -13.74
CA VAL A 211 15.85 6.40 -13.38
C VAL A 211 17.07 5.47 -13.27
N LEU A 212 16.94 4.32 -12.62
CA LEU A 212 18.02 3.36 -12.48
C LEU A 212 18.53 2.86 -13.84
N MET A 213 17.63 2.60 -14.80
CA MET A 213 18.01 2.21 -16.17
C MET A 213 18.90 3.27 -16.83
N LEU A 214 18.52 4.55 -16.73
CA LEU A 214 19.32 5.66 -17.26
C LEU A 214 20.70 5.75 -16.57
N ILE A 215 20.73 5.63 -15.24
CA ILE A 215 21.99 5.67 -14.46
C ILE A 215 22.92 4.50 -14.85
N ASN A 216 22.38 3.30 -15.06
CA ASN A 216 23.15 2.14 -15.50
C ASN A 216 23.77 2.38 -16.88
N GLN A 217 23.04 2.97 -17.83
CA GLN A 217 23.56 3.28 -19.15
C GLN A 217 24.63 4.38 -19.11
N LEU A 218 24.42 5.42 -18.31
CA LEU A 218 25.42 6.47 -18.08
C LEU A 218 26.71 5.88 -17.51
N LYS A 219 26.61 5.05 -16.47
CA LYS A 219 27.78 4.39 -15.87
C LYS A 219 28.52 3.52 -16.87
N LYS A 220 27.83 2.66 -17.63
CA LYS A 220 28.43 1.82 -18.68
C LYS A 220 29.16 2.64 -19.76
N SER A 221 28.59 3.79 -20.16
CA SER A 221 29.18 4.66 -21.18
C SER A 221 30.42 5.40 -20.65
N VAL A 222 30.37 5.85 -19.40
CA VAL A 222 31.48 6.54 -18.73
C VAL A 222 32.63 5.57 -18.41
N GLU A 223 32.34 4.34 -18.00
CA GLU A 223 33.38 3.30 -17.80
C GLU A 223 34.18 2.99 -19.07
N LYS A 224 33.55 3.15 -20.25
CA LYS A 224 34.20 2.98 -21.56
C LYS A 224 34.91 4.24 -22.06
N PHE A 225 34.86 5.35 -21.31
CA PHE A 225 35.47 6.61 -21.72
C PHE A 225 37.00 6.46 -21.70
N PRO A 226 37.70 6.69 -22.82
CA PRO A 226 39.14 6.54 -22.85
C PRO A 226 39.80 7.64 -22.01
N LEU A 227 40.41 7.23 -20.88
CA LEU A 227 41.42 8.04 -20.21
C LEU A 227 42.53 8.29 -21.22
N LYS A 228 42.56 9.47 -21.85
CA LYS A 228 43.78 9.90 -22.54
C LYS A 228 44.88 9.91 -21.48
N PRO A 229 45.93 9.08 -21.61
CA PRO A 229 47.08 9.19 -20.73
C PRO A 229 47.58 10.62 -20.90
N THR A 230 47.61 11.39 -19.82
CA THR A 230 48.34 12.65 -19.81
C THR A 230 49.78 12.26 -20.07
N ALA A 231 50.20 12.37 -21.33
CA ALA A 231 51.53 12.01 -21.76
C ALA A 231 52.49 12.93 -21.00
N LYS A 232 53.12 12.38 -19.95
CA LYS A 232 54.33 12.96 -19.40
C LYS A 232 55.32 13.00 -20.54
N THR A 233 55.57 14.21 -21.03
CA THR A 233 56.66 14.51 -21.94
C THR A 233 57.95 14.11 -21.24
N LEU A 234 58.50 12.94 -21.57
CA LEU A 234 59.88 12.61 -21.28
C LEU A 234 60.59 12.31 -22.60
N VAL A 235 61.27 13.36 -23.07
CA VAL A 235 62.58 13.40 -23.74
C VAL A 235 63.02 12.13 -24.47
N LYS A 236 63.16 12.28 -25.80
CA LYS A 236 63.93 11.44 -26.72
C LYS A 236 65.36 11.18 -26.20
N ALA A 237 65.81 9.92 -26.29
CA ALA A 237 67.18 9.60 -26.67
C ALA A 237 67.24 8.22 -27.39
N THR A 238 67.22 8.31 -28.72
CA THR A 238 68.02 7.57 -29.72
C THR A 238 68.88 6.38 -29.25
N ASN A 239 68.61 5.16 -29.76
CA ASN A 239 69.44 4.47 -30.78
C ASN A 239 68.99 3.01 -31.03
N GLN A 240 68.86 2.67 -32.31
CA GLN A 240 68.79 1.33 -32.94
C GLN A 240 70.11 0.51 -32.71
N PRO A 241 70.35 -0.72 -33.25
CA PRO A 241 69.57 -1.53 -34.23
C PRO A 241 69.52 -3.10 -34.06
N ILE A 242 68.61 -3.71 -34.86
CA ILE A 242 68.70 -4.95 -35.69
C ILE A 242 68.87 -6.35 -35.02
N SER A 243 67.93 -7.28 -35.28
CA SER A 243 68.11 -8.49 -36.16
C SER A 243 66.83 -9.37 -36.12
N SER A 244 66.20 -9.67 -37.29
CA SER A 244 66.13 -11.00 -37.97
C SER A 244 65.54 -12.14 -37.10
N THR A 245 64.60 -13.01 -37.48
CA THR A 245 64.31 -13.63 -38.78
C THR A 245 63.06 -14.53 -38.67
N LYS A 246 62.23 -14.56 -39.73
CA LYS A 246 61.62 -15.72 -40.45
C LYS A 246 60.81 -16.85 -39.76
N LYS A 247 59.67 -17.13 -40.46
CA LYS A 247 59.03 -18.42 -40.88
C LYS A 247 58.11 -19.14 -39.88
N SER A 248 56.82 -19.26 -40.21
CA SER A 248 56.12 -20.36 -40.95
C SER A 248 55.69 -21.49 -39.98
N SER A 249 54.58 -22.22 -40.09
CA SER A 249 53.67 -22.54 -41.20
C SER A 249 52.48 -23.36 -40.66
N THR A 250 51.35 -23.29 -41.39
CA THR A 250 50.40 -24.39 -41.72
C THR A 250 49.59 -25.15 -40.65
N ASN A 251 48.28 -24.92 -40.70
CA ASN A 251 47.17 -25.85 -41.02
C ASN A 251 47.09 -27.25 -40.39
N LEU A 252 45.89 -27.56 -39.87
CA LEU A 252 44.98 -28.72 -40.13
C LEU A 252 43.96 -28.71 -38.97
N GLY A 253 42.63 -28.67 -39.12
CA GLY A 253 41.77 -29.25 -40.14
C GLY A 253 41.05 -30.47 -39.55
N ILE A 254 39.94 -30.27 -38.81
CA ILE A 254 38.97 -31.34 -38.54
C ILE A 254 37.55 -30.79 -38.69
N HIS A 255 36.86 -31.37 -39.66
CA HIS A 255 35.44 -31.23 -39.97
C HIS A 255 34.56 -31.74 -38.84
N SER A 256 33.46 -31.04 -38.56
CA SER A 256 32.23 -31.66 -38.06
C SER A 256 31.03 -30.94 -38.67
N THR A 257 30.48 -31.61 -39.67
CA THR A 257 29.20 -31.31 -40.31
C THR A 257 28.06 -31.68 -39.37
N PHE A 258 27.32 -30.69 -38.87
CA PHE A 258 25.94 -30.91 -38.44
C PHE A 258 25.01 -29.87 -39.07
N ASN A 259 24.19 -30.39 -39.99
CA ASN A 259 23.03 -29.74 -40.56
C ASN A 259 22.05 -29.34 -39.46
N GLN A 260 21.90 -28.04 -39.20
CA GLN A 260 20.65 -27.51 -38.66
C GLN A 260 20.14 -26.35 -39.51
N LYS A 261 18.91 -26.59 -39.97
CA LYS A 261 18.05 -25.77 -40.81
C LYS A 261 18.23 -24.27 -40.60
N LYS A 262 18.51 -23.57 -41.70
CA LYS A 262 18.34 -22.12 -41.87
C LYS A 262 16.91 -21.71 -41.48
N ARG A 263 16.68 -21.41 -40.20
CA ARG A 263 15.62 -20.49 -39.79
C ARG A 263 16.03 -19.12 -40.29
N ARG A 264 15.32 -18.62 -41.31
CA ARG A 264 15.40 -17.23 -41.76
C ARG A 264 15.19 -16.32 -40.56
N ALA A 265 16.28 -15.75 -40.04
CA ALA A 265 16.23 -14.65 -39.09
C ALA A 265 15.68 -13.42 -39.83
N ARG A 266 14.35 -13.27 -39.86
CA ARG A 266 13.70 -11.99 -40.08
C ARG A 266 13.60 -11.28 -38.73
N SER A 267 14.65 -10.56 -38.37
CA SER A 267 14.48 -9.27 -37.71
C SER A 267 15.63 -8.39 -38.16
N SER A 268 15.35 -7.50 -39.11
CA SER A 268 16.20 -6.33 -39.31
C SER A 268 16.19 -5.58 -37.97
N LYS A 269 17.26 -5.73 -37.17
CA LYS A 269 17.55 -4.83 -36.05
C LYS A 269 17.72 -3.45 -36.69
N LYS A 270 16.64 -2.66 -36.71
CA LYS A 270 16.70 -1.23 -37.02
C LYS A 270 17.59 -0.65 -35.92
N SER A 271 18.83 -0.34 -36.25
CA SER A 271 19.76 0.35 -35.34
C SER A 271 19.07 1.60 -34.82
N LEU A 272 19.02 1.79 -33.51
CA LEU A 272 18.43 2.99 -32.92
C LEU A 272 19.22 4.23 -33.36
N ASN A 273 18.58 5.10 -34.15
CA ASN A 273 19.12 6.43 -34.39
C ASN A 273 18.77 7.31 -33.19
N LEU A 274 19.58 7.22 -32.12
CA LEU A 274 19.35 7.95 -30.87
C LEU A 274 19.34 9.47 -31.09
N VAL A 275 20.13 9.98 -32.03
CA VAL A 275 20.23 11.42 -32.31
C VAL A 275 18.93 11.97 -32.87
N GLU A 276 18.38 11.32 -33.90
CA GLU A 276 17.13 11.72 -34.54
C GLU A 276 15.94 11.67 -33.57
N LYS A 277 15.89 10.64 -32.71
CA LYS A 277 14.87 10.55 -31.66
C LYS A 277 14.99 11.66 -30.62
N LEU A 278 16.21 11.98 -30.19
CA LEU A 278 16.44 13.09 -29.26
C LEU A 278 16.04 14.43 -29.86
N GLU A 279 16.38 14.68 -31.13
CA GLU A 279 15.99 15.91 -31.84
C GLU A 279 14.47 16.02 -31.99
N HIS A 280 13.77 14.91 -32.27
CA HIS A 280 12.32 14.89 -32.31
C HIS A 280 11.70 15.24 -30.94
N LEU A 281 12.19 14.63 -29.85
CA LEU A 281 11.69 14.89 -28.50
C LEU A 281 11.97 16.34 -28.04
N GLU A 282 13.18 16.85 -28.31
CA GLU A 282 13.55 18.24 -28.04
C GLU A 282 12.65 19.22 -28.83
N SER A 283 12.30 18.88 -30.08
CA SER A 283 11.39 19.67 -30.91
C SER A 283 9.95 19.65 -30.39
N CYS A 284 9.43 18.50 -29.98
CA CYS A 284 8.09 18.39 -29.37
C CYS A 284 7.99 19.21 -28.07
N PHE A 285 9.10 19.32 -27.35
CA PHE A 285 9.21 20.10 -26.13
C PHE A 285 9.51 21.59 -26.37
N LYS A 286 9.76 21.99 -27.62
CA LYS A 286 9.99 23.38 -27.99
C LYS A 286 8.69 24.18 -27.82
N ASP A 287 8.82 25.37 -27.24
CA ASP A 287 7.71 26.28 -26.94
C ASP A 287 6.65 25.69 -25.99
N PHE A 288 7.01 24.71 -25.16
CA PHE A 288 6.12 24.10 -24.15
C PHE A 288 5.41 25.16 -23.29
N ASP A 289 6.17 26.14 -22.79
CA ASP A 289 5.66 27.20 -21.90
C ASP A 289 4.61 28.11 -22.57
N ASN A 290 4.60 28.18 -23.91
CA ASN A 290 3.68 29.04 -24.66
C ASN A 290 2.36 28.32 -25.01
N LYS A 291 2.23 27.02 -24.71
CA LYS A 291 1.03 26.23 -25.02
C LYS A 291 0.00 26.36 -23.89
N PRO A 292 -1.31 26.22 -24.19
CA PRO A 292 -2.34 26.12 -23.15
C PRO A 292 -2.10 24.93 -22.21
N GLU A 293 -2.48 25.05 -20.94
CA GLU A 293 -2.28 24.01 -19.91
C GLU A 293 -2.78 22.62 -20.34
N SER A 294 -3.96 22.55 -20.97
CA SER A 294 -4.53 21.30 -21.50
C SER A 294 -3.67 20.63 -22.57
N THR A 295 -2.92 21.42 -23.35
CA THR A 295 -1.96 20.93 -24.34
C THR A 295 -0.64 20.56 -23.69
N GLN A 296 -0.19 21.34 -22.69
CA GLN A 296 1.00 21.02 -21.90
C GLN A 296 0.89 19.65 -21.24
N VAL A 297 -0.26 19.32 -20.64
CA VAL A 297 -0.53 18.01 -20.01
C VAL A 297 -0.33 16.85 -21.00
N LYS A 298 -0.87 16.98 -22.22
CA LYS A 298 -0.75 15.95 -23.27
C LYS A 298 0.69 15.80 -23.74
N VAL A 299 1.32 16.92 -24.11
CA VAL A 299 2.72 16.93 -24.61
C VAL A 299 3.65 16.31 -23.57
N ILE A 300 3.51 16.66 -22.30
CA ILE A 300 4.42 16.14 -21.28
C ILE A 300 4.23 14.65 -21.05
N SER A 301 2.99 14.16 -21.11
CA SER A 301 2.67 12.75 -20.93
C SER A 301 3.20 11.91 -22.10
N GLU A 302 3.05 12.42 -23.34
CA GLU A 302 3.57 11.78 -24.55
C GLU A 302 5.10 11.74 -24.56
N VAL A 303 5.76 12.89 -24.37
CA VAL A 303 7.22 12.98 -24.39
C VAL A 303 7.85 12.15 -23.25
N TYR A 304 7.24 12.13 -22.06
CA TYR A 304 7.72 11.26 -20.98
C TYR A 304 7.56 9.77 -21.31
N ALA A 305 6.45 9.36 -21.93
CA ALA A 305 6.26 7.99 -22.39
C ALA A 305 7.30 7.59 -23.44
N ASP A 306 7.58 8.48 -24.40
CA ASP A 306 8.57 8.24 -25.46
C ASP A 306 9.99 8.14 -24.91
N ILE A 307 10.36 8.97 -23.94
CA ILE A 307 11.66 8.85 -23.25
C ILE A 307 11.76 7.49 -22.56
N ASN A 308 10.72 7.05 -21.87
CA ASN A 308 10.73 5.73 -21.22
C ASN A 308 10.86 4.59 -22.24
N ALA A 309 10.16 4.68 -23.38
CA ALA A 309 10.31 3.73 -24.48
C ALA A 309 11.74 3.73 -25.05
N LEU A 310 12.37 4.91 -25.13
CA LEU A 310 13.76 5.05 -25.56
C LEU A 310 14.74 4.40 -24.56
N LEU A 311 14.53 4.61 -23.26
CA LEU A 311 15.34 4.01 -22.19
C LEU A 311 15.28 2.47 -22.22
N LEU A 312 14.09 1.90 -22.44
CA LEU A 312 13.90 0.46 -22.62
C LEU A 312 14.66 -0.08 -23.84
N GLN A 313 14.63 0.66 -24.96
CA GLN A 313 15.37 0.26 -26.17
C GLN A 313 16.88 0.27 -25.93
N LEU A 314 17.39 1.29 -25.24
CA LEU A 314 18.81 1.41 -24.89
C LEU A 314 19.30 0.27 -23.96
N GLU A 315 18.43 -0.35 -23.19
CA GLU A 315 18.78 -1.51 -22.36
C GLU A 315 19.01 -2.77 -23.20
N ILE A 316 18.25 -2.94 -24.28
CA ILE A 316 18.28 -4.13 -25.15
C ILE A 316 19.43 -4.05 -26.16
N GLU A 317 19.87 -2.84 -26.52
CA GLU A 317 20.92 -2.65 -27.51
C GLU A 317 22.32 -3.01 -26.99
N SER A 318 23.09 -3.70 -27.83
CA SER A 318 24.47 -4.10 -27.53
C SER A 318 25.48 -2.95 -27.69
N SER A 319 25.12 -1.91 -28.44
CA SER A 319 25.96 -0.73 -28.64
C SER A 319 25.76 0.27 -27.52
N THR A 320 26.83 0.58 -26.78
CA THR A 320 26.80 1.66 -25.77
C THR A 320 26.72 3.01 -26.48
N PRO A 321 25.69 3.84 -26.18
CA PRO A 321 25.57 5.16 -26.76
C PRO A 321 26.71 6.08 -26.30
N SER A 322 26.95 7.15 -27.06
CA SER A 322 27.91 8.17 -26.67
C SER A 322 27.51 8.83 -25.35
N VAL A 323 28.50 9.15 -24.51
CA VAL A 323 28.28 9.88 -23.25
C VAL A 323 27.51 11.18 -23.52
N THR A 324 27.85 11.90 -24.59
CA THR A 324 27.19 13.14 -24.99
C THR A 324 25.68 12.96 -25.22
N ASN A 325 25.26 11.92 -25.93
CA ASN A 325 23.84 11.67 -26.19
C ASN A 325 23.10 11.24 -24.92
N LEU A 326 23.74 10.47 -24.04
CA LEU A 326 23.15 10.10 -22.74
C LEU A 326 23.04 11.29 -21.79
N THR A 327 24.01 12.21 -21.81
CA THR A 327 23.93 13.46 -21.04
C THR A 327 22.81 14.36 -21.59
N ARG A 328 22.63 14.45 -22.91
CA ARG A 328 21.47 15.13 -23.53
C ARG A 328 20.16 14.50 -23.10
N LEU A 329 20.04 13.16 -23.19
CA LEU A 329 18.85 12.44 -22.75
C LEU A 329 18.56 12.66 -21.27
N LYS A 330 19.59 12.61 -20.41
CA LYS A 330 19.46 12.90 -18.97
C LYS A 330 18.95 14.32 -18.75
N LYS A 331 19.53 15.31 -19.44
CA LYS A 331 19.11 16.70 -19.33
C LYS A 331 17.64 16.87 -19.73
N LEU A 332 17.25 16.34 -20.88
CA LEU A 332 15.87 16.38 -21.36
C LEU A 332 14.90 15.71 -20.36
N HIS A 333 15.27 14.55 -19.84
CA HIS A 333 14.49 13.85 -18.82
C HIS A 333 14.32 14.68 -17.53
N VAL A 334 15.38 15.34 -17.06
CA VAL A 334 15.32 16.27 -15.92
C VAL A 334 14.43 17.48 -16.23
N ASP A 335 14.56 18.08 -17.41
CA ASP A 335 13.76 19.24 -17.82
C ASP A 335 12.26 18.90 -17.87
N ILE A 336 11.91 17.72 -18.39
CA ILE A 336 10.52 17.21 -18.42
C ILE A 336 10.01 16.91 -17.01
N ILE A 337 10.83 16.32 -16.14
CA ILE A 337 10.45 16.07 -14.75
C ILE A 337 10.16 17.40 -14.04
N ASN A 338 11.03 18.39 -14.19
CA ASN A 338 10.88 19.70 -13.57
C ASN A 338 9.62 20.41 -14.07
N LYS A 339 9.42 20.45 -15.40
CA LYS A 339 8.23 21.08 -15.99
C LYS A 339 6.94 20.36 -15.61
N GLY A 340 6.95 19.04 -15.54
CA GLY A 340 5.78 18.27 -15.13
C GLY A 340 5.46 18.39 -13.65
N THR A 341 6.49 18.50 -12.81
CA THR A 341 6.34 18.83 -11.40
C THR A 341 5.70 20.21 -11.24
N THR A 342 6.21 21.22 -11.94
CA THR A 342 5.64 22.57 -11.92
C THR A 342 4.20 22.59 -12.43
N LEU A 343 3.92 21.94 -13.56
CA LEU A 343 2.58 21.87 -14.13
C LEU A 343 1.61 21.18 -13.18
N LEU A 344 1.98 20.04 -12.57
CA LEU A 344 1.14 19.37 -11.59
C LEU A 344 0.83 20.27 -10.39
N ASN A 345 1.83 21.01 -9.88
CA ASN A 345 1.63 21.96 -8.79
C ASN A 345 0.67 23.08 -9.18
N THR A 346 0.86 23.71 -10.34
CA THR A 346 -0.03 24.76 -10.85
C THR A 346 -1.46 24.26 -11.04
N LEU A 347 -1.67 23.06 -11.58
CA LEU A 347 -3.00 22.48 -11.74
C LEU A 347 -3.67 22.21 -10.39
N ILE A 348 -2.91 21.75 -9.39
CA ILE A 348 -3.42 21.53 -8.02
C ILE A 348 -3.79 22.85 -7.34
N GLU A 349 -2.92 23.86 -7.44
CA GLU A 349 -3.13 25.20 -6.87
C GLU A 349 -4.35 25.89 -7.49
N ASN A 350 -4.56 25.71 -8.80
CA ASN A 350 -5.71 26.24 -9.54
C ASN A 350 -6.97 25.34 -9.45
N HIS A 351 -6.94 24.26 -8.65
CA HIS A 351 -8.05 23.31 -8.48
C HIS A 351 -8.49 22.56 -9.75
N TYR A 352 -7.61 22.44 -10.75
CA TYR A 352 -7.84 21.68 -11.99
C TYR A 352 -7.51 20.19 -11.83
N TYR A 353 -8.18 19.53 -10.87
CA TYR A 353 -7.91 18.13 -10.50
C TYR A 353 -8.13 17.13 -11.64
N THR A 354 -9.10 17.37 -12.53
CA THR A 354 -9.33 16.49 -13.69
C THR A 354 -8.12 16.46 -14.62
N MET A 355 -7.52 17.62 -14.90
CA MET A 355 -6.31 17.70 -15.74
C MET A 355 -5.09 17.16 -14.99
N ALA A 356 -4.98 17.43 -13.70
CA ALA A 356 -3.91 16.88 -12.86
C ALA A 356 -3.93 15.33 -12.87
N GLY A 357 -5.12 14.72 -12.91
CA GLY A 357 -5.29 13.26 -12.96
C GLY A 357 -4.81 12.61 -14.27
N GLU A 358 -4.63 13.38 -15.34
CA GLU A 358 -4.05 12.90 -16.60
C GLU A 358 -2.52 12.73 -16.49
N LEU A 359 -1.86 13.43 -15.56
CA LEU A 359 -0.41 13.40 -15.32
C LEU A 359 0.04 12.18 -14.50
N LYS A 360 -0.38 10.98 -14.89
CA LYS A 360 -0.14 9.71 -14.16
C LYS A 360 1.34 9.47 -13.84
N ALA A 361 2.22 9.88 -14.74
CA ALA A 361 3.67 9.77 -14.58
C ALA A 361 4.22 10.53 -13.36
N PHE A 362 3.46 11.50 -12.84
CA PHE A 362 3.86 12.44 -11.79
C PHE A 362 3.11 12.20 -10.48
N HIS A 363 2.22 11.21 -10.40
CA HIS A 363 1.46 10.92 -9.18
C HIS A 363 2.35 10.43 -8.01
N TYR A 364 3.58 10.02 -8.28
CA TYR A 364 4.57 9.75 -7.22
C TYR A 364 4.91 10.99 -6.36
N LEU A 365 4.57 12.19 -6.83
CA LEU A 365 4.72 13.46 -6.10
C LEU A 365 3.55 13.74 -5.12
N LEU A 366 2.54 12.87 -5.09
CA LEU A 366 1.41 12.95 -4.17
C LEU A 366 1.78 12.29 -2.83
N THR A 367 2.70 12.94 -2.12
CA THR A 367 3.32 12.39 -0.91
C THR A 367 2.47 12.59 0.35
N VAL A 368 2.87 11.93 1.45
CA VAL A 368 2.25 12.10 2.78
C VAL A 368 2.33 13.56 3.25
N GLU A 369 3.42 14.27 2.96
CA GLU A 369 3.56 15.68 3.33
C GLU A 369 2.51 16.56 2.64
N ARG A 370 2.25 16.31 1.35
CA ARG A 370 1.21 17.03 0.60
C ARG A 370 -0.18 16.70 1.14
N PHE A 371 -0.41 15.45 1.51
CA PHE A 371 -1.64 15.03 2.15
C PHE A 371 -1.86 15.70 3.52
N CYS A 372 -0.83 15.76 4.36
CA CYS A 372 -0.85 16.51 5.61
C CYS A 372 -1.14 18.00 5.37
N HIS A 373 -0.53 18.61 4.35
CA HIS A 373 -0.81 19.99 3.99
C HIS A 373 -2.27 20.21 3.54
N ALA A 374 -2.85 19.26 2.80
CA ALA A 374 -4.26 19.30 2.40
C ALA A 374 -5.21 19.26 3.62
N LEU A 375 -4.87 18.47 4.65
CA LEU A 375 -5.58 18.43 5.93
C LEU A 375 -5.44 19.75 6.72
N GLU A 376 -4.24 20.34 6.75
CA GLU A 376 -4.01 21.64 7.41
C GLU A 376 -4.78 22.78 6.74
N THR A 377 -4.83 22.79 5.41
CA THR A 377 -5.51 23.81 4.61
C THR A 377 -7.00 23.55 4.43
N ARG A 378 -7.52 22.43 4.94
CA ARG A 378 -8.92 22.00 4.81
C ARG A 378 -9.38 21.82 3.35
N ASN A 379 -8.45 21.49 2.46
CA ASN A 379 -8.74 21.31 1.05
C ASN A 379 -9.20 19.87 0.77
N HIS A 380 -10.49 19.62 1.01
CA HIS A 380 -11.11 18.30 0.82
C HIS A 380 -11.03 17.78 -0.63
N ASN A 381 -11.01 18.67 -1.63
CA ASN A 381 -10.85 18.26 -3.03
C ASN A 381 -9.43 17.76 -3.31
N LEU A 382 -8.40 18.39 -2.71
CA LEU A 382 -7.03 17.91 -2.80
C LEU A 382 -6.86 16.58 -2.04
N ILE A 383 -7.51 16.42 -0.89
CA ILE A 383 -7.57 15.12 -0.18
C ILE A 383 -8.16 14.06 -1.12
N ASP A 384 -9.35 14.27 -1.68
CA ASP A 384 -9.99 13.32 -2.59
C ASP A 384 -9.10 12.98 -3.79
N PHE A 385 -8.46 13.98 -4.40
CA PHE A 385 -7.53 13.80 -5.51
C PHE A 385 -6.30 12.96 -5.13
N ILE A 386 -5.63 13.29 -4.02
CA ILE A 386 -4.46 12.55 -3.54
C ILE A 386 -4.83 11.10 -3.22
N LEU A 387 -5.98 10.86 -2.60
CA LEU A 387 -6.41 9.52 -2.24
C LEU A 387 -6.86 8.69 -3.44
N THR A 388 -7.39 9.33 -4.47
CA THR A 388 -7.78 8.67 -5.72
C THR A 388 -6.57 8.28 -6.57
N HIS A 389 -5.54 9.12 -6.61
CA HIS A 389 -4.45 9.00 -7.59
C HIS A 389 -3.07 8.69 -7.00
N GLY A 390 -2.85 8.98 -5.72
CA GLY A 390 -1.62 8.72 -5.00
C GLY A 390 -1.54 7.30 -4.46
N ASP A 391 -0.32 6.87 -4.13
CA ASP A 391 -0.07 5.58 -3.47
C ASP A 391 0.02 5.77 -1.95
N LEU A 392 -1.06 6.32 -1.36
CA LEU A 392 -1.14 6.55 0.09
C LEU A 392 -2.05 5.53 0.75
N THR A 393 -1.65 5.12 1.96
CA THR A 393 -2.39 4.15 2.76
C THR A 393 -3.19 4.91 3.81
N ILE A 394 -4.51 4.97 3.67
CA ILE A 394 -5.36 5.90 4.44
C ILE A 394 -5.72 5.32 5.81
N SER A 395 -5.91 3.99 5.87
CA SER A 395 -6.28 3.29 7.08
C SER A 395 -5.10 3.20 8.04
N ASN A 396 -5.29 3.73 9.24
CA ASN A 396 -4.41 3.57 10.41
C ASN A 396 -2.94 4.00 10.19
N GLN A 397 -2.65 4.86 9.21
CA GLN A 397 -1.33 5.46 9.07
C GLN A 397 -1.19 6.62 10.06
N PRO A 398 -0.26 6.56 11.03
CA PRO A 398 -0.02 7.68 11.92
C PRO A 398 0.51 8.89 11.14
N LEU A 399 0.00 10.08 11.48
CA LEU A 399 0.39 11.33 10.85
C LEU A 399 1.11 12.23 11.84
N ARG A 400 2.08 13.01 11.34
CA ARG A 400 2.69 14.10 12.10
C ARG A 400 2.38 15.42 11.41
N ILE A 401 1.64 16.29 12.10
CA ILE A 401 1.20 17.59 11.60
C ILE A 401 1.61 18.63 12.63
N LYS A 402 2.45 19.61 12.23
CA LYS A 402 3.09 20.61 13.11
C LYS A 402 3.76 20.01 14.36
N GLY A 403 4.39 18.85 14.21
CA GLY A 403 5.09 18.16 15.31
C GLY A 403 4.19 17.35 16.26
N LYS A 404 2.85 17.46 16.17
CA LYS A 404 1.93 16.59 16.92
C LYS A 404 1.65 15.32 16.14
N ALA A 405 1.72 14.18 16.82
CA ALA A 405 1.36 12.88 16.25
C ALA A 405 -0.15 12.62 16.39
N TYR A 406 -0.75 12.07 15.36
CA TYR A 406 -2.15 11.63 15.32
C TYR A 406 -2.19 10.17 14.86
N LEU A 407 -3.14 9.40 15.39
CA LEU A 407 -3.30 7.98 15.05
C LEU A 407 -3.67 7.77 13.57
N SER A 408 -4.45 8.69 13.00
CA SER A 408 -4.79 8.69 11.57
C SER A 408 -5.28 10.06 11.10
N ALA A 409 -5.58 10.18 9.80
CA ALA A 409 -6.24 11.35 9.22
C ALA A 409 -7.63 11.60 9.83
N VAL A 410 -8.39 10.52 10.11
CA VAL A 410 -9.70 10.62 10.75
C VAL A 410 -9.56 11.16 12.18
N HIS A 411 -8.53 10.70 12.91
CA HIS A 411 -8.23 11.19 14.25
C HIS A 411 -7.91 12.69 14.24
N TYR A 412 -7.15 13.14 13.24
CA TYR A 412 -6.86 14.56 13.05
C TYR A 412 -8.14 15.38 12.83
N CYS A 413 -9.01 14.95 11.89
CA CYS A 413 -10.27 15.65 11.63
C CYS A 413 -11.17 15.70 12.87
N TYR A 414 -11.22 14.61 13.65
CA TYR A 414 -12.00 14.56 14.89
C TYR A 414 -11.49 15.55 15.95
N ILE A 415 -10.17 15.54 16.24
CA ILE A 415 -9.58 16.41 17.26
C ILE A 415 -9.59 17.89 16.86
N LYS A 416 -9.47 18.19 15.56
CA LYS A 416 -9.34 19.57 15.07
C LYS A 416 -10.64 20.23 14.68
N ASP A 417 -11.74 19.50 14.64
CA ASP A 417 -13.05 20.07 14.35
C ASP A 417 -13.45 21.10 15.43
N ASN A 418 -13.87 22.27 14.99
CA ASN A 418 -14.49 23.29 15.82
C ASN A 418 -15.28 24.26 14.93
N GLU A 419 -16.11 25.12 15.53
CA GLU A 419 -16.96 26.06 14.79
C GLU A 419 -16.19 26.99 13.84
N LYS A 420 -14.95 27.36 14.18
CA LYS A 420 -14.11 28.25 13.35
C LYS A 420 -13.36 27.47 12.27
N GLU A 421 -13.06 26.20 12.54
CA GLU A 421 -12.30 25.33 11.66
C GLU A 421 -13.02 23.99 11.43
N PRO A 422 -14.16 24.00 10.73
CA PRO A 422 -14.92 22.77 10.48
C PRO A 422 -14.11 21.80 9.62
N GLN A 423 -14.09 20.53 10.03
CA GLN A 423 -13.38 19.43 9.38
C GLN A 423 -14.32 18.47 8.65
N VAL A 424 -15.62 18.73 8.68
CA VAL A 424 -16.68 17.87 8.11
C VAL A 424 -16.42 17.44 6.67
N SER A 425 -16.04 18.36 5.77
CA SER A 425 -15.78 18.04 4.36
C SER A 425 -14.51 17.21 4.18
N CYS A 426 -13.49 17.44 5.01
CA CYS A 426 -12.27 16.63 5.00
C CYS A 426 -12.56 15.21 5.47
N LEU A 427 -13.29 15.07 6.59
CA LEU A 427 -13.72 13.76 7.07
C LEU A 427 -14.60 13.03 6.04
N ALA A 428 -15.51 13.74 5.37
CA ALA A 428 -16.34 13.15 4.32
C ALA A 428 -15.49 12.62 3.14
N ALA A 429 -14.47 13.37 2.71
CA ALA A 429 -13.53 12.92 1.68
C ALA A 429 -12.72 11.69 2.12
N LEU A 430 -12.28 11.64 3.39
CA LEU A 430 -11.58 10.48 3.96
C LEU A 430 -12.49 9.23 3.94
N ILE A 431 -13.72 9.35 4.45
CA ILE A 431 -14.68 8.23 4.50
C ILE A 431 -15.02 7.75 3.09
N LYS A 432 -15.25 8.67 2.14
CA LYS A 432 -15.53 8.36 0.73
C LYS A 432 -14.42 7.50 0.11
N ASN A 433 -13.16 7.76 0.48
CA ASN A 433 -11.99 7.02 0.02
C ASN A 433 -11.66 5.79 0.90
N GLY A 434 -12.57 5.38 1.79
CA GLY A 434 -12.47 4.15 2.56
C GLY A 434 -11.65 4.25 3.85
N ALA A 435 -11.42 5.46 4.37
CA ALA A 435 -10.79 5.62 5.68
C ALA A 435 -11.65 5.00 6.79
N SER A 436 -11.02 4.22 7.67
CA SER A 436 -11.72 3.66 8.83
C SER A 436 -12.07 4.74 9.86
N VAL A 437 -13.34 4.82 10.21
CA VAL A 437 -13.89 5.64 11.31
C VAL A 437 -13.99 4.87 12.62
N PHE A 438 -13.62 3.59 12.60
CA PHE A 438 -13.55 2.72 13.77
C PHE A 438 -12.18 2.78 14.44
N ILE A 439 -11.43 3.85 14.26
CA ILE A 439 -10.24 4.10 15.07
C ILE A 439 -10.63 4.63 16.44
N ASN A 440 -9.82 4.34 17.45
CA ASN A 440 -10.09 4.75 18.82
C ASN A 440 -9.76 6.23 19.03
N GLY A 441 -10.60 6.93 19.78
CA GLY A 441 -10.35 8.27 20.31
C GLY A 441 -9.43 8.24 21.53
N GLU A 442 -9.27 9.40 22.18
CA GLU A 442 -8.45 9.54 23.40
C GLU A 442 -9.03 8.77 24.60
N ASP A 443 -10.34 8.50 24.57
CA ASP A 443 -11.12 7.70 25.53
C ASP A 443 -11.07 6.18 25.25
N GLY A 444 -10.42 5.78 24.16
CA GLY A 444 -10.38 4.40 23.69
C GLY A 444 -11.64 3.95 22.94
N LEU A 445 -12.68 4.77 22.88
CA LEU A 445 -13.92 4.47 22.15
C LEU A 445 -13.76 4.74 20.65
N PRO A 446 -14.50 4.05 19.78
CA PRO A 446 -14.45 4.31 18.35
C PRO A 446 -14.95 5.73 18.03
N ILE A 447 -14.23 6.49 17.22
CA ILE A 447 -14.65 7.85 16.82
C ILE A 447 -16.07 7.86 16.21
N ALA A 448 -16.42 6.82 15.45
CA ALA A 448 -17.78 6.64 14.95
C ALA A 448 -18.85 6.65 16.06
N TYR A 449 -18.59 6.02 17.21
CA TYR A 449 -19.50 6.04 18.36
C TYR A 449 -19.62 7.45 18.94
N SER A 450 -18.49 8.13 19.17
CA SER A 450 -18.48 9.47 19.77
C SER A 450 -19.21 10.49 18.89
N ILE A 451 -19.16 10.34 17.56
CA ILE A 451 -19.90 11.20 16.63
C ILE A 451 -21.39 10.82 16.53
N LEU A 452 -21.73 9.52 16.55
CA LEU A 452 -23.11 9.07 16.32
C LEU A 452 -23.98 9.06 17.59
N SER A 453 -23.37 8.99 18.77
CA SER A 453 -24.07 9.06 20.06
C SER A 453 -24.67 10.46 20.32
N ASP A 454 -24.02 11.52 19.84
CA ASP A 454 -24.57 12.87 19.84
C ASP A 454 -25.30 13.18 18.52
N LYS A 455 -26.60 13.50 18.63
CA LYS A 455 -27.44 13.85 17.48
C LYS A 455 -27.03 15.19 16.84
N ASN A 456 -26.42 16.08 17.62
CA ASN A 456 -26.03 17.41 17.19
C ASN A 456 -24.52 17.54 16.90
N HIS A 457 -23.79 16.41 16.88
CA HIS A 457 -22.35 16.44 16.64
C HIS A 457 -22.02 17.08 15.27
N PRO A 458 -21.14 18.10 15.19
CA PRO A 458 -20.85 18.82 13.93
C PRO A 458 -20.38 17.91 12.79
N LEU A 459 -19.54 16.93 13.11
CA LEU A 459 -19.03 15.92 12.16
C LEU A 459 -20.05 14.87 11.71
N ARG A 460 -21.26 14.80 12.30
CA ARG A 460 -22.25 13.76 11.99
C ARG A 460 -22.63 13.74 10.51
N SER A 461 -22.74 14.92 9.90
CA SER A 461 -23.09 15.06 8.48
C SER A 461 -22.02 14.52 7.53
N ALA A 462 -20.77 14.33 7.98
CA ALA A 462 -19.72 13.72 7.16
C ALA A 462 -20.12 12.30 6.71
N PHE A 463 -20.79 11.53 7.58
CA PHE A 463 -21.23 10.16 7.29
C PHE A 463 -22.31 10.12 6.19
N THR A 464 -23.13 11.16 6.07
CA THR A 464 -24.14 11.27 5.01
C THR A 464 -23.56 11.78 3.69
N LEU A 465 -22.60 12.72 3.76
CA LEU A 465 -21.95 13.31 2.58
C LEU A 465 -21.01 12.33 1.86
N SER A 466 -20.44 11.37 2.60
CA SER A 466 -19.40 10.45 2.13
C SER A 466 -19.91 9.16 1.49
N ASN A 467 -21.10 9.18 0.87
CA ASN A 467 -21.86 8.02 0.40
C ASN A 467 -22.48 7.21 1.57
N ALA A 468 -23.69 7.60 1.96
CA ALA A 468 -24.46 7.04 3.08
C ALA A 468 -24.60 5.51 3.04
N ARG A 469 -24.57 4.90 1.83
CA ARG A 469 -24.68 3.45 1.62
C ARG A 469 -23.54 2.63 2.22
N HIS A 470 -22.40 3.25 2.52
CA HIS A 470 -21.27 2.58 3.17
C HIS A 470 -21.15 2.91 4.67
N THR A 471 -22.03 3.78 5.19
CA THR A 471 -22.00 4.30 6.55
C THR A 471 -23.37 4.14 7.20
N VAL A 472 -24.14 5.22 7.35
CA VAL A 472 -25.37 5.30 8.14
C VAL A 472 -26.57 4.56 7.53
N GLU A 473 -26.51 4.21 6.24
CA GLU A 473 -27.49 3.34 5.57
C GLU A 473 -26.98 1.90 5.40
N SER A 474 -25.81 1.58 5.98
CA SER A 474 -25.21 0.26 5.89
C SER A 474 -25.44 -0.55 7.16
N ALA A 475 -26.12 -1.69 7.04
CA ALA A 475 -26.25 -2.63 8.14
C ALA A 475 -24.88 -3.20 8.59
N SER A 476 -23.90 -3.34 7.69
CA SER A 476 -22.56 -3.83 8.05
C SER A 476 -21.77 -2.80 8.86
N PHE A 477 -21.98 -1.51 8.61
CA PHE A 477 -21.33 -0.45 9.37
C PHE A 477 -21.71 -0.50 10.86
N TYR A 478 -23.01 -0.59 11.17
CA TYR A 478 -23.47 -0.69 12.56
C TYR A 478 -23.06 -2.01 13.22
N LYS A 479 -23.03 -3.13 12.47
CA LYS A 479 -22.52 -4.40 12.99
C LYS A 479 -21.06 -4.31 13.42
N GLN A 480 -20.20 -3.68 12.60
CA GLN A 480 -18.80 -3.44 12.95
C GLN A 480 -18.68 -2.53 14.18
N LEU A 481 -19.50 -1.48 14.25
CA LEU A 481 -19.51 -0.58 15.41
C LEU A 481 -19.88 -1.32 16.70
N ILE A 482 -20.94 -2.14 16.65
CA ILE A 482 -21.38 -2.96 17.79
C ILE A 482 -20.29 -3.94 18.21
N ALA A 483 -19.67 -4.66 17.27
CA ALA A 483 -18.60 -5.60 17.57
C ALA A 483 -17.40 -4.92 18.26
N LYS A 484 -17.08 -3.69 17.84
CA LYS A 484 -16.00 -2.92 18.44
C LYS A 484 -16.34 -2.38 19.83
N LEU A 485 -17.58 -1.94 20.04
CA LEU A 485 -18.06 -1.52 21.36
C LEU A 485 -18.13 -2.70 22.34
N ASP A 486 -18.61 -3.85 21.89
CA ASP A 486 -18.61 -5.09 22.68
C ASP A 486 -17.18 -5.50 23.08
N TYR A 487 -16.23 -5.44 22.14
CA TYR A 487 -14.82 -5.65 22.46
C TYR A 487 -14.30 -4.65 23.51
N TYR A 488 -14.62 -3.36 23.38
CA TYR A 488 -14.22 -2.32 24.34
C TYR A 488 -14.78 -2.58 25.74
N LEU A 489 -16.06 -2.96 25.85
CA LEU A 489 -16.72 -3.31 27.11
C LEU A 489 -16.09 -4.52 27.81
N ARG A 490 -15.55 -5.48 27.04
CA ARG A 490 -14.88 -6.67 27.59
C ARG A 490 -13.50 -6.37 28.14
N GLU A 491 -12.74 -5.52 27.46
CA GLU A 491 -11.36 -5.21 27.82
C GLU A 491 -11.25 -4.09 28.87
N THR A 492 -12.25 -3.21 28.95
CA THR A 492 -12.19 -2.00 29.78
C THR A 492 -13.14 -2.10 30.97
N LYS A 493 -12.62 -1.80 32.17
CA LYS A 493 -13.47 -1.62 33.36
C LYS A 493 -14.05 -0.21 33.35
N LEU A 494 -15.34 -0.10 33.09
CA LEU A 494 -16.09 1.16 33.10
C LEU A 494 -16.93 1.28 34.37
N ASP A 495 -17.43 2.49 34.64
CA ASP A 495 -18.48 2.66 35.62
C ASP A 495 -19.85 2.21 35.07
N GLU A 496 -20.79 1.90 35.97
CA GLU A 496 -22.11 1.40 35.58
C GLU A 496 -22.91 2.38 34.69
N THR A 497 -22.60 3.67 34.76
CA THR A 497 -23.33 4.72 34.02
C THR A 497 -22.83 4.81 32.58
N GLU A 498 -21.51 4.79 32.38
CA GLU A 498 -20.86 4.76 31.07
C GLU A 498 -21.15 3.47 30.33
N GLU A 499 -21.06 2.33 31.03
CA GLU A 499 -21.44 1.03 30.48
C GLU A 499 -22.89 1.04 29.98
N ALA A 500 -23.84 1.51 30.80
CA ALA A 500 -25.25 1.58 30.43
C ALA A 500 -25.50 2.49 29.21
N LYS A 501 -24.73 3.59 29.04
CA LYS A 501 -24.84 4.48 27.87
C LYS A 501 -24.39 3.80 26.59
N ILE A 502 -23.24 3.10 26.62
CA ILE A 502 -22.72 2.38 25.45
C ILE A 502 -23.70 1.28 25.04
N VAL A 503 -24.20 0.54 26.02
CA VAL A 503 -25.17 -0.55 25.84
C VAL A 503 -26.49 -0.05 25.25
N SER A 504 -27.02 1.08 25.76
CA SER A 504 -28.22 1.69 25.20
C SER A 504 -28.02 2.07 23.73
N ALA A 505 -26.86 2.64 23.38
CA ALA A 505 -26.56 3.01 22.00
C ALA A 505 -26.41 1.79 21.09
N MET A 506 -25.80 0.69 21.57
CA MET A 506 -25.76 -0.57 20.84
C MET A 506 -27.17 -1.09 20.55
N GLY A 507 -28.11 -0.95 21.50
CA GLY A 507 -29.53 -1.25 21.31
C GLY A 507 -30.15 -0.42 20.18
N ASP A 508 -29.95 0.90 20.20
CA ASP A 508 -30.45 1.79 19.14
C ASP A 508 -29.87 1.43 17.76
N TYR A 509 -28.59 1.01 17.69
CA TYR A 509 -27.97 0.56 16.44
C TYR A 509 -28.57 -0.76 15.92
N LEU A 510 -28.98 -1.66 16.80
CA LEU A 510 -29.68 -2.89 16.42
C LEU A 510 -31.06 -2.61 15.80
N GLU A 511 -31.80 -1.65 16.35
CA GLU A 511 -33.07 -1.19 15.76
C GLU A 511 -32.88 -0.61 14.36
N ILE A 512 -31.81 0.16 14.16
CA ILE A 512 -31.45 0.69 12.82
C ILE A 512 -31.14 -0.46 11.86
N ILE A 513 -30.35 -1.46 12.27
CA ILE A 513 -30.06 -2.64 11.45
C ILE A 513 -31.34 -3.38 11.06
N ALA A 514 -32.27 -3.56 12.00
CA ALA A 514 -33.57 -4.21 11.73
C ALA A 514 -34.38 -3.43 10.69
N THR A 515 -34.40 -2.10 10.81
CA THR A 515 -35.08 -1.20 9.87
C THR A 515 -34.46 -1.29 8.47
N LEU A 516 -33.13 -1.18 8.35
CA LEU A 516 -32.41 -1.27 7.06
C LEU A 516 -32.57 -2.62 6.36
N ARG A 517 -32.79 -3.71 7.11
CA ARG A 517 -33.13 -5.03 6.54
C ARG A 517 -34.58 -5.10 6.06
N GLY A 518 -35.51 -4.45 6.77
CA GLY A 518 -36.92 -4.36 6.37
C GLY A 518 -37.13 -3.63 5.04
N PHE A 519 -36.31 -2.62 4.73
CA PHE A 519 -36.34 -1.88 3.45
C PHE A 519 -35.72 -2.63 2.26
N ASN A 520 -34.94 -3.70 2.48
CA ASN A 520 -34.24 -4.46 1.44
C ASN A 520 -34.96 -5.75 0.99
N ARG A 521 -36.27 -5.90 1.25
CA ARG A 521 -37.03 -6.97 0.59
C ARG A 521 -37.09 -6.68 -0.92
N PRO A 522 -36.51 -7.51 -1.79
CA PRO A 522 -36.90 -7.46 -3.20
C PRO A 522 -38.41 -7.69 -3.27
N ALA A 523 -39.12 -6.89 -4.06
CA ALA A 523 -40.54 -7.08 -4.29
C ALA A 523 -40.77 -8.53 -4.76
N GLU A 524 -41.38 -9.35 -3.91
CA GLU A 524 -41.78 -10.70 -4.30
C GLU A 524 -42.77 -10.60 -5.47
N PRO A 525 -42.56 -11.32 -6.57
CA PRO A 525 -43.61 -11.50 -7.57
C PRO A 525 -44.76 -12.28 -6.93
N ALA A 526 -45.97 -11.84 -7.23
CA ALA A 526 -47.20 -12.37 -6.66
C ALA A 526 -47.32 -13.91 -6.83
N LYS A 527 -47.45 -14.59 -5.69
CA LYS A 527 -48.13 -15.87 -5.42
C LYS A 527 -47.94 -17.02 -6.44
N SER A 528 -47.26 -18.08 -6.00
CA SER A 528 -47.74 -19.45 -6.23
C SER A 528 -47.38 -20.37 -5.06
N ASN A 529 -48.32 -21.28 -4.76
CA ASN A 529 -48.38 -22.10 -3.55
C ASN A 529 -47.27 -23.17 -3.50
N LEU A 530 -46.57 -23.32 -2.35
CA LEU A 530 -46.05 -24.58 -1.77
C LEU A 530 -45.45 -24.30 -0.35
N PRO A 531 -45.14 -25.30 0.51
CA PRO A 531 -45.46 -25.26 1.93
C PRO A 531 -44.36 -24.67 2.84
N ARG A 532 -44.81 -24.24 4.02
CA ARG A 532 -44.08 -23.68 5.16
C ARG A 532 -42.79 -24.42 5.50
N HIS A 533 -41.65 -23.80 5.21
CA HIS A 533 -40.40 -23.96 5.96
C HIS A 533 -39.57 -22.68 5.76
N LEU A 534 -39.84 -21.65 6.56
CA LEU A 534 -39.04 -20.42 6.61
C LEU A 534 -39.35 -19.72 7.93
N ASP A 535 -38.66 -20.15 8.97
CA ASP A 535 -38.66 -19.50 10.30
C ASP A 535 -37.22 -19.29 10.80
N THR A 536 -36.30 -18.96 9.88
CA THR A 536 -34.88 -18.73 10.16
C THR A 536 -34.48 -17.25 10.23
N GLN A 537 -35.40 -16.31 10.07
CA GLN A 537 -35.05 -14.88 9.98
C GLN A 537 -35.45 -14.03 11.20
N LEU A 538 -36.42 -14.46 12.02
CA LEU A 538 -36.72 -13.82 13.30
C LEU A 538 -35.76 -14.24 14.43
N SER A 539 -35.04 -15.37 14.28
CA SER A 539 -34.04 -15.79 15.27
C SER A 539 -32.82 -14.88 15.33
N SER A 540 -32.49 -14.12 14.28
CA SER A 540 -31.29 -13.27 14.28
C SER A 540 -31.38 -12.03 15.18
N LEU A 541 -32.59 -11.56 15.51
CA LEU A 541 -32.79 -10.55 16.55
C LEU A 541 -32.88 -11.20 17.93
N GLY A 542 -33.65 -12.28 18.09
CA GLY A 542 -33.75 -12.99 19.38
C GLY A 542 -32.40 -13.53 19.90
N PHE A 543 -31.48 -13.93 19.01
CA PHE A 543 -30.23 -14.57 19.45
C PHE A 543 -29.10 -13.61 19.88
N LEU A 544 -29.13 -12.35 19.45
CA LEU A 544 -28.26 -11.32 20.03
C LEU A 544 -28.57 -11.09 21.52
N PHE A 545 -29.80 -11.41 21.96
CA PHE A 545 -30.21 -11.36 23.36
C PHE A 545 -29.86 -12.65 24.14
N PHE A 546 -29.86 -13.83 23.50
CA PHE A 546 -29.68 -15.11 24.20
C PHE A 546 -28.22 -15.62 24.28
N SER A 547 -27.32 -15.20 23.39
CA SER A 547 -25.94 -15.72 23.34
C SER A 547 -25.00 -15.26 24.47
N HIS A 548 -25.44 -14.37 25.38
CA HIS A 548 -24.56 -13.73 26.39
C HIS A 548 -25.06 -13.87 27.85
N ALA A 549 -25.98 -14.81 28.13
CA ALA A 549 -26.50 -15.03 29.48
C ALA A 549 -25.53 -15.76 30.46
N ASN A 550 -24.33 -16.16 30.02
CA ASN A 550 -23.39 -16.97 30.84
C ASN A 550 -22.08 -16.25 31.24
N MET A 551 -22.05 -14.91 31.29
CA MET A 551 -20.92 -14.17 31.88
C MET A 551 -21.36 -13.29 33.06
N PRO A 552 -20.57 -13.22 34.15
CA PRO A 552 -21.00 -12.58 35.41
C PRO A 552 -21.23 -11.06 35.31
N ASN A 553 -20.78 -10.40 34.22
CA ASN A 553 -21.00 -8.96 34.00
C ASN A 553 -21.94 -8.64 32.81
N SER A 554 -22.34 -9.60 31.98
CA SER A 554 -23.24 -9.35 30.85
C SER A 554 -24.73 -9.40 31.22
N SER A 555 -25.13 -9.96 32.36
CA SER A 555 -26.55 -10.16 32.68
C SER A 555 -27.35 -8.86 32.84
N ARG A 556 -26.73 -7.78 33.34
CA ARG A 556 -27.39 -6.47 33.55
C ARG A 556 -27.72 -5.71 32.27
N ILE A 557 -26.93 -5.94 31.22
CA ILE A 557 -27.11 -5.34 29.88
C ILE A 557 -28.37 -5.89 29.22
N TYR A 558 -28.58 -7.20 29.33
CA TYR A 558 -29.68 -7.89 28.69
C TYR A 558 -30.98 -7.87 29.49
N GLU A 559 -30.92 -7.76 30.83
CA GLU A 559 -32.11 -7.48 31.64
C GLU A 559 -32.77 -6.16 31.23
N LYS A 560 -31.97 -5.09 31.06
CA LYS A 560 -32.49 -3.77 30.63
C LYS A 560 -32.94 -3.72 29.16
N LEU A 561 -32.34 -4.53 28.28
CA LEU A 561 -32.77 -4.64 26.89
C LEU A 561 -34.04 -5.51 26.79
N ALA A 562 -34.16 -6.62 27.54
CA ALA A 562 -35.36 -7.45 27.58
C ALA A 562 -36.58 -6.68 28.14
N GLU A 563 -36.39 -5.86 29.18
CA GLU A 563 -37.45 -4.98 29.72
C GLU A 563 -37.99 -3.96 28.70
N ARG A 564 -37.18 -3.54 27.72
CA ARG A 564 -37.55 -2.53 26.71
C ARG A 564 -38.22 -3.12 25.46
N PHE A 565 -38.06 -4.42 25.21
CA PHE A 565 -38.51 -5.08 23.96
C PHE A 565 -39.71 -6.05 24.14
N GLU A 566 -40.36 -6.11 25.30
CA GLU A 566 -41.48 -7.04 25.62
C GLU A 566 -41.28 -8.44 25.02
N PHE A 567 -40.24 -9.15 25.49
CA PHE A 567 -40.09 -10.60 25.30
C PHE A 567 -40.47 -11.37 26.56
#